data_AF-A0A973DT09-F1
#
_entry.id   AF-A0A973DT09-F1
#
_cell.length_a   1.000
_cell.length_b   1.000
_cell.length_c   1.000
_cell.angle_alpha   90.00
_cell.angle_beta   90.00
_cell.angle_gamma   90.00
#
_symmetry.space_group_name_H-M   'P 1'
#
loop_
_entity.id
_entity.type
_entity.pdbx_description
1 polymer ?
#
loop_
_entity_poly.entity_id
_entity_poly.type
_entity_poly.pdbx_seq_one_letter_code
_entity_poly.pdbx_strand_id
1 'polypeptide(L)'
;MTGLVVTQEMIDTYQADGVVLVKGLFADHVEALRAGVARNMAEPGPYASENKRDGETGRFFDDYCNWERIPEFGAVLEASPAARVAAQLMQSETVQMFHDHVLVKEPGTSMATPWHSDGPYYFVD
;
A
#
# COMPACT_ATOMS: atom_id res chain seq x y z
N MET A 1 11.23 20.86 5.39
CA MET A 1 11.12 19.41 5.25
C MET A 1 12.52 18.83 5.23
N THR A 2 12.96 18.21 6.32
CA THR A 2 14.15 17.34 6.33
C THR A 2 13.88 16.21 5.36
N GLY A 3 14.54 16.24 4.20
CA GLY A 3 14.29 15.28 3.13
C GLY A 3 14.49 13.85 3.63
N LEU A 4 13.53 12.98 3.36
CA LEU A 4 13.66 11.55 3.61
C LEU A 4 14.90 11.02 2.86
N VAL A 5 15.82 10.41 3.61
CA VAL A 5 17.07 9.82 3.10
C VAL A 5 17.00 8.30 3.21
N VAL A 6 17.14 7.61 2.09
CA VAL A 6 17.39 6.16 2.07
C VAL A 6 18.87 5.94 2.32
N THR A 7 19.21 5.22 3.40
CA THR A 7 20.60 4.92 3.76
C THR A 7 21.08 3.63 3.08
N GLN A 8 22.40 3.45 3.02
CA GLN A 8 22.97 2.18 2.53
C GLN A 8 22.49 0.98 3.36
N GLU A 9 22.42 1.14 4.68
CA GLU A 9 21.89 0.10 5.57
C GLU A 9 20.45 -0.31 5.21
N MET A 10 19.60 0.65 4.83
CA MET A 10 18.23 0.33 4.40
C MET A 10 18.20 -0.45 3.08
N ILE A 11 19.08 -0.10 2.16
CA ILE A 11 19.24 -0.81 0.88
C ILE A 11 19.72 -2.23 1.15
N ASP A 12 20.79 -2.40 1.92
CA ASP A 12 21.38 -3.70 2.25
C ASP A 12 20.36 -4.59 2.97
N THR A 13 19.59 -4.03 3.91
CA THR A 13 18.51 -4.73 4.62
C THR A 13 17.43 -5.20 3.66
N TYR A 14 16.96 -4.32 2.77
CA TYR A 14 15.94 -4.69 1.79
C TYR A 14 16.43 -5.78 0.83
N GLN A 15 17.68 -5.70 0.37
CA GLN A 15 18.28 -6.70 -0.53
C GLN A 15 18.48 -8.05 0.15
N ALA A 16 18.82 -8.09 1.44
CA ALA A 16 19.04 -9.31 2.20
C ALA A 16 17.73 -9.96 2.69
N ASP A 17 16.81 -9.16 3.22
CA ASP A 17 15.62 -9.63 3.94
C ASP A 17 14.33 -9.52 3.13
N GLY A 18 14.36 -8.82 1.99
CA GLY A 18 13.17 -8.54 1.16
C GLY A 18 12.23 -7.47 1.73
N VAL A 19 12.58 -6.84 2.86
CA VAL A 19 11.74 -5.85 3.55
C VAL A 19 12.59 -4.86 4.35
N VAL A 20 12.14 -3.60 4.43
CA VAL A 20 12.77 -2.58 5.29
C VAL A 20 11.75 -1.52 5.75
N LEU A 21 11.96 -0.94 6.94
CA LEU A 21 11.12 0.13 7.48
C LEU A 21 11.61 1.53 7.04
N VAL A 22 10.76 2.27 6.33
CA VAL A 22 11.01 3.68 5.97
C VAL A 22 10.10 4.59 6.81
N LYS A 23 10.62 5.09 7.95
CA LYS A 23 9.83 5.94 8.85
C LYS A 23 9.55 7.30 8.21
N GLY A 24 8.29 7.74 8.30
CA GLY A 24 7.87 9.06 7.86
C GLY A 24 7.64 9.21 6.36
N LEU A 25 7.70 8.12 5.57
CA LEU A 25 7.53 8.16 4.11
C LEU A 25 6.27 8.91 3.66
N PHE A 26 5.16 8.70 4.38
CA PHE A 26 3.87 9.30 4.08
C PHE A 26 3.41 10.31 5.14
N ALA A 27 4.31 10.82 5.99
CA ALA A 27 3.92 11.67 7.14
C ALA A 27 3.08 12.90 6.72
N ASP A 28 3.45 13.54 5.61
CA ASP A 28 2.75 14.72 5.07
C ASP A 28 1.50 14.35 4.24
N HIS A 29 1.26 13.06 4.02
CA HIS A 29 0.20 12.53 3.15
C HIS A 29 -0.89 11.75 3.90
N VAL A 30 -0.74 11.56 5.23
CA VAL A 30 -1.65 10.72 6.04
C VAL A 30 -3.11 11.16 5.91
N GLU A 31 -3.38 12.46 5.98
CA GLU A 31 -4.77 12.95 5.92
C GLU A 31 -5.40 12.81 4.53
N ALA A 32 -4.60 12.97 3.46
CA ALA A 32 -5.06 12.68 2.11
C ALA A 32 -5.36 11.19 1.93
N LEU A 33 -4.46 10.31 2.37
CA LEU A 33 -4.70 8.85 2.34
C LEU A 33 -5.93 8.45 3.15
N ARG A 34 -6.13 9.05 4.34
CA ARG A 34 -7.31 8.82 5.18
C ARG A 34 -8.60 9.21 4.44
N ALA A 35 -8.62 10.38 3.80
CA ALA A 35 -9.76 10.82 3.00
C ALA A 35 -10.00 9.89 1.81
N GLY A 36 -8.94 9.46 1.12
CA GLY A 36 -9.03 8.49 0.02
C GLY A 36 -9.62 7.16 0.43
N VAL A 37 -9.18 6.58 1.56
CA VAL A 37 -9.74 5.33 2.12
C VAL A 37 -11.22 5.51 2.48
N ALA A 38 -11.58 6.62 3.12
CA ALA A 38 -12.98 6.90 3.47
C ALA A 38 -13.86 7.02 2.22
N ARG A 39 -13.38 7.72 1.18
CA ARG A 39 -14.06 7.80 -0.13
C ARG A 39 -14.20 6.42 -0.75
N ASN A 40 -13.14 5.60 -0.74
CA ASN A 40 -13.18 4.25 -1.28
C ASN A 40 -14.27 3.40 -0.61
N MET A 41 -14.36 3.45 0.72
CA MET A 41 -15.35 2.66 1.45
C MET A 41 -16.79 3.14 1.21
N ALA A 42 -16.99 4.43 0.96
CA ALA A 42 -18.29 5.02 0.62
C ALA A 42 -18.69 4.75 -0.83
N GLU A 43 -17.71 4.71 -1.74
CA GLU A 43 -17.86 4.50 -3.18
C GLU A 43 -16.90 3.40 -3.65
N PRO A 44 -17.21 2.11 -3.36
CA PRO A 44 -16.31 1.01 -3.69
C PRO A 44 -16.13 0.85 -5.20
N GLY A 45 -14.94 0.43 -5.59
CA GLY A 45 -14.55 0.12 -6.95
C GLY A 45 -15.14 -1.21 -7.44
N PRO A 46 -14.92 -1.54 -8.72
CA PRO A 46 -15.44 -2.76 -9.31
C PRO A 46 -14.84 -4.05 -8.73
N TYR A 47 -13.69 -3.94 -8.06
CA TYR A 47 -12.98 -5.06 -7.44
C TYR A 47 -13.11 -5.08 -5.91
N ALA A 48 -14.03 -4.27 -5.37
CA ALA A 48 -14.31 -4.24 -3.95
C ALA A 48 -14.87 -5.57 -3.46
N SER A 49 -14.42 -6.00 -2.30
CA SER A 49 -14.84 -7.23 -1.66
C SER A 49 -14.96 -7.07 -0.15
N GLU A 50 -15.76 -7.97 0.43
CA GLU A 50 -15.90 -8.12 1.87
C GLU A 50 -15.40 -9.52 2.23
N ASN A 51 -14.22 -9.57 2.83
CA ASN A 51 -13.60 -10.80 3.28
C ASN A 51 -14.39 -11.34 4.49
N LYS A 52 -15.21 -12.36 4.23
CA LYS A 52 -16.10 -12.98 5.22
C LYS A 52 -15.82 -14.48 5.31
N ARG A 53 -15.85 -14.99 6.52
CA ARG A 53 -15.77 -16.43 6.82
C ARG A 53 -16.66 -16.73 8.02
N ASP A 54 -17.38 -17.84 7.96
CA ASP A 54 -18.26 -18.27 9.04
C ASP A 54 -17.49 -18.38 10.37
N GLY A 55 -18.04 -17.75 11.41
CA GLY A 55 -17.45 -17.71 12.75
C GLY A 55 -16.43 -16.59 12.99
N GLU A 56 -16.02 -15.84 11.97
CA GLU A 56 -15.17 -14.65 12.13
C GLU A 56 -16.00 -13.41 12.49
N THR A 57 -15.43 -12.51 13.28
CA THR A 57 -16.04 -11.24 13.71
C THR A 57 -15.42 -10.05 12.98
N GLY A 58 -16.11 -8.90 13.05
CA GLY A 58 -15.66 -7.63 12.47
C GLY A 58 -15.86 -7.51 10.96
N ARG A 59 -15.26 -6.48 10.38
CA ARG A 59 -15.37 -6.16 8.95
C ARG A 59 -13.96 -6.10 8.36
N PHE A 60 -13.75 -6.88 7.31
CA PHE A 60 -12.53 -6.82 6.50
C PHE A 60 -12.91 -6.47 5.06
N PHE A 61 -12.78 -5.18 4.74
CA PHE A 61 -13.02 -4.63 3.41
C PHE A 61 -11.71 -4.60 2.62
N ASP A 62 -11.75 -4.99 1.36
CA ASP A 62 -10.67 -4.82 0.41
C ASP A 62 -11.14 -4.26 -0.93
N ASP A 63 -10.25 -3.58 -1.64
CA ASP A 63 -10.52 -3.06 -2.98
C ASP A 63 -9.21 -2.81 -3.75
N TYR A 64 -9.23 -3.02 -5.05
CA TYR A 64 -8.06 -2.98 -5.93
C TYR A 64 -8.19 -1.89 -6.99
N CYS A 65 -7.05 -1.34 -7.39
CA CYS A 65 -6.91 -0.45 -8.53
C CYS A 65 -7.76 0.82 -8.46
N ASN A 66 -7.66 1.50 -7.31
CA ASN A 66 -8.40 2.70 -6.99
C ASN A 66 -7.63 3.99 -7.30
N TRP A 67 -6.31 3.95 -7.49
CA TRP A 67 -5.48 5.17 -7.62
C TRP A 67 -5.89 6.09 -8.78
N GLU A 68 -6.40 5.56 -9.89
CA GLU A 68 -6.87 6.37 -11.03
C GLU A 68 -8.25 6.99 -10.78
N ARG A 69 -9.07 6.35 -9.94
CA ARG A 69 -10.46 6.74 -9.67
C ARG A 69 -10.59 7.64 -8.44
N ILE A 70 -9.72 7.47 -7.46
CA ILE A 70 -9.72 8.18 -6.19
C ILE A 70 -8.63 9.26 -6.23
N PRO A 71 -9.00 10.55 -6.37
CA PRO A 71 -8.04 11.62 -6.61
C PRO A 71 -7.03 11.78 -5.47
N GLU A 72 -7.40 11.43 -4.23
CA GLU A 72 -6.47 11.45 -3.09
C GLU A 72 -5.30 10.47 -3.26
N PHE A 73 -5.56 9.28 -3.81
CA PHE A 73 -4.53 8.28 -4.05
C PHE A 73 -3.61 8.70 -5.20
N GLY A 74 -4.18 9.18 -6.31
CA GLY A 74 -3.39 9.74 -7.42
C GLY A 74 -2.50 10.89 -6.98
N ALA A 75 -3.05 11.85 -6.20
CA ALA A 75 -2.28 12.98 -5.69
C ALA A 75 -1.11 12.55 -4.78
N VAL A 76 -1.31 11.56 -3.91
CA VAL A 76 -0.24 11.06 -3.05
C VAL A 76 0.80 10.27 -3.84
N LEU A 77 0.38 9.51 -4.84
CA LEU A 77 1.28 8.77 -5.72
C LEU A 77 2.24 9.72 -6.46
N GLU A 78 1.71 10.84 -6.98
CA GLU A 78 2.50 11.84 -7.69
C GLU A 78 3.37 12.70 -6.76
N ALA A 79 2.84 13.09 -5.59
CA ALA A 79 3.51 14.05 -4.71
C ALA A 79 4.48 13.42 -3.70
N SER A 80 4.29 12.15 -3.36
CA SER A 80 5.11 11.48 -2.35
C SER A 80 6.46 11.02 -2.92
N PRO A 81 7.50 10.84 -2.08
CA PRO A 81 8.77 10.31 -2.53
C PRO A 81 8.76 8.78 -2.73
N ALA A 82 7.59 8.13 -2.73
CA ALA A 82 7.46 6.66 -2.74
C ALA A 82 8.15 6.00 -3.93
N ALA A 83 7.94 6.51 -5.15
CA ALA A 83 8.58 5.96 -6.36
C ALA A 83 10.11 6.06 -6.29
N ARG A 84 10.64 7.21 -5.84
CA ARG A 84 12.09 7.42 -5.65
C ARG A 84 12.66 6.47 -4.60
N VAL A 85 11.98 6.34 -3.45
CA VAL A 85 12.42 5.46 -2.37
C VAL A 85 12.41 4.01 -2.82
N ALA A 86 11.35 3.57 -3.51
CA ALA A 86 11.27 2.22 -4.08
C ALA A 86 12.40 1.95 -5.07
N ALA A 87 12.70 2.91 -5.97
CA ALA A 87 13.81 2.80 -6.93
C ALA A 87 15.16 2.59 -6.21
N GLN A 88 15.41 3.39 -5.16
CA GLN A 88 16.66 3.29 -4.38
C GLN A 88 16.78 1.95 -3.65
N LEU A 89 15.71 1.47 -3.02
CA LEU A 89 15.70 0.19 -2.31
C LEU A 89 15.89 -1.00 -3.26
N MET A 90 15.18 -1.00 -4.39
CA MET A 90 15.29 -2.02 -5.41
C MET A 90 16.57 -1.94 -6.24
N GLN A 91 17.37 -0.87 -6.08
CA GLN A 91 18.51 -0.54 -6.93
C GLN A 91 18.15 -0.49 -8.43
N SER A 92 16.96 0.04 -8.72
CA SER A 92 16.42 0.14 -10.09
C SER A 92 16.56 1.57 -10.62
N GLU A 93 16.77 1.70 -11.93
CA GLU A 93 16.74 2.99 -12.63
C GLU A 93 15.31 3.53 -12.76
N THR A 94 14.32 2.65 -12.80
CA THR A 94 12.91 3.00 -13.03
C THR A 94 11.97 2.25 -12.09
N VAL A 95 10.84 2.87 -11.77
CA VAL A 95 9.73 2.26 -11.03
C VAL A 95 8.44 2.58 -11.74
N GLN A 96 7.56 1.57 -11.86
CA GLN A 96 6.22 1.72 -12.39
C GLN A 96 5.21 1.37 -11.30
N MET A 97 4.20 2.22 -11.12
CA MET A 97 3.03 1.84 -10.33
C MET A 97 2.29 0.72 -11.04
N PHE A 98 2.16 -0.42 -10.39
CA PHE A 98 1.44 -1.57 -10.95
C PHE A 98 0.00 -1.61 -10.45
N HIS A 99 -0.20 -1.59 -9.13
CA HIS A 99 -1.51 -1.36 -8.54
C HIS A 99 -1.47 -0.83 -7.11
N ASP A 100 -2.60 -0.33 -6.61
CA ASP A 100 -2.87 -0.16 -5.18
C ASP A 100 -3.86 -1.22 -4.68
N HIS A 101 -3.91 -1.37 -3.36
CA HIS A 101 -4.82 -2.27 -2.67
C HIS A 101 -5.22 -1.62 -1.34
N VAL A 102 -6.49 -1.25 -1.22
CA VAL A 102 -7.04 -0.74 0.04
C VAL A 102 -7.43 -1.93 0.90
N LEU A 103 -6.93 -1.95 2.13
CA LEU A 103 -7.19 -2.99 3.12
C LEU A 103 -7.67 -2.33 4.41
N VAL A 104 -8.93 -2.57 4.79
CA VAL A 104 -9.52 -2.02 6.02
C VAL A 104 -10.02 -3.16 6.90
N LYS A 105 -9.40 -3.29 8.08
CA LYS A 105 -9.87 -4.15 9.16
C LYS A 105 -10.43 -3.29 10.29
N GLU A 106 -11.74 -3.32 10.46
CA GLU A 106 -12.40 -2.58 11.55
C GLU A 106 -12.03 -3.19 12.92
N PRO A 107 -12.10 -2.41 14.01
CA PRO A 107 -11.86 -2.94 15.36
C PRO A 107 -12.71 -4.18 15.66
N GLY A 108 -12.10 -5.20 16.25
CA GLY A 108 -12.76 -6.49 16.53
C GLY A 108 -12.79 -7.47 15.35
N THR A 109 -12.11 -7.15 14.24
CA THR A 109 -11.92 -8.10 13.14
C THR A 109 -10.96 -9.20 13.53
N SER A 110 -11.45 -10.45 13.58
CA SER A 110 -10.65 -11.62 13.98
C SER A 110 -9.88 -12.25 12.81
N MET A 111 -10.29 -11.97 11.57
CA MET A 111 -9.71 -12.59 10.39
C MET A 111 -8.26 -12.17 10.20
N ALA A 112 -7.34 -13.13 10.34
CA ALA A 112 -5.93 -12.95 10.02
C ALA A 112 -5.70 -12.86 8.50
N THR A 113 -4.69 -12.11 8.08
CA THR A 113 -4.19 -12.19 6.71
C THR A 113 -3.38 -13.48 6.59
N PRO A 114 -3.74 -14.43 5.72
CA PRO A 114 -3.04 -15.71 5.62
C PRO A 114 -1.60 -15.52 5.13
N TRP A 115 -0.73 -16.47 5.45
CA TRP A 115 0.63 -16.50 4.87
C TRP A 115 0.55 -16.73 3.36
N HIS A 116 1.24 -15.87 2.59
CA HIS A 116 1.34 -15.96 1.14
C HIS A 116 2.61 -15.23 0.65
N SER A 117 2.94 -15.42 -0.63
CA SER A 117 3.81 -14.52 -1.39
C SER A 117 3.00 -13.90 -2.53
N ASP A 118 3.38 -12.70 -2.95
CA ASP A 118 2.62 -11.94 -3.95
C ASP A 118 2.89 -12.39 -5.39
N GLY A 119 4.08 -12.93 -5.68
CA GLY A 119 4.50 -13.33 -7.02
C GLY A 119 3.51 -14.22 -7.79
N PRO A 120 2.90 -15.26 -7.17
CA PRO A 120 1.90 -16.10 -7.84
C PRO A 120 0.61 -15.37 -8.27
N TYR A 121 0.33 -14.18 -7.74
CA TYR A 121 -0.90 -13.43 -8.04
C TYR A 121 -0.72 -12.40 -9.16
N TYR A 122 0.53 -12.02 -9.48
CA TYR A 122 0.82 -10.92 -10.39
C TYR A 122 1.61 -11.39 -11.61
N PHE A 123 1.15 -11.00 -12.79
CA PHE A 123 1.73 -11.33 -14.09
C PHE A 123 2.86 -10.35 -14.47
N VAL A 124 3.84 -10.22 -13.59
CA VAL A 124 5.02 -9.37 -13.79
C VAL A 124 6.26 -10.26 -13.81
N ASP A 125 7.01 -10.22 -14.91
CA ASP A 125 8.27 -10.95 -15.12
C ASP A 125 9.48 -10.01 -14.99
#